data_AF-A0A926GM78-F1
#
_entry.id   AF-A0A926GM78-F1
#
_cell.length_a   1.000
_cell.length_b   1.000
_cell.length_c   1.000
_cell.angle_alpha   90.00
_cell.angle_beta   90.00
_cell.angle_gamma   90.00
#
_symmetry.space_group_name_H-M   'P 1'
#
loop_
_entity.id
_entity.type
_entity.pdbx_description
1 polymer ?
#
loop_
_entity_poly.entity_id
_entity_poly.type
_entity_poly.pdbx_seq_one_letter_code
_entity_poly.pdbx_strand_id
1 'polypeptide(L)'
;MSASLLSPTGWFVLGLPWPAETGGDWGECAAAIAPSMIPRSLVSQSAGTALDLASALATDAIEGPGKAVFFSDVTLWLDKQGQTWASLGIDHEAVIDELLNAPVPQLFLTLTQKAHAILCDASRDGLRLHYPNGGVEHVSPQLRRDVHNGIAQSLERDWPPYIQGLIDSGALQAR
;
A
#
# COMPACT_ATOMS: atom_id res chain seq x y z
N MET A 1 3.52 12.12 20.74
CA MET A 1 2.80 11.09 19.96
C MET A 1 1.93 11.71 18.84
N SER A 2 1.61 13.00 18.84
CA SER A 2 0.87 13.67 17.74
C SER A 2 1.63 13.75 16.41
N ALA A 3 2.95 13.95 16.42
CA ALA A 3 3.73 14.13 15.19
C ALA A 3 3.82 12.86 14.32
N SER A 4 3.85 11.67 14.92
CA SER A 4 3.92 10.39 14.20
C SER A 4 2.59 9.96 13.57
N LEU A 5 1.47 10.49 14.06
CA LEU A 5 0.14 10.28 13.46
C LEU A 5 -0.01 11.10 12.17
N LEU A 6 0.46 12.35 12.19
CA LEU A 6 0.39 13.25 11.05
C LEU A 6 1.46 12.96 10.00
N SER A 7 2.63 12.45 10.41
CA SER A 7 3.75 12.12 9.52
C SER A 7 4.30 10.73 9.88
N PRO A 8 3.63 9.65 9.44
CA PRO A 8 4.11 8.30 9.69
C PRO A 8 5.41 8.01 8.92
N THR A 9 6.17 7.01 9.38
CA THR A 9 7.40 6.56 8.73
C THR A 9 7.15 6.04 7.31
N GLY A 10 5.95 5.52 7.06
CA GLY A 10 5.49 5.09 5.75
C GLY A 10 4.03 4.63 5.81
N TRP A 11 3.51 4.26 4.64
CA TRP A 11 2.19 3.72 4.43
C TRP A 11 2.30 2.35 3.79
N PHE A 12 1.44 1.45 4.23
CA PHE A 12 1.18 0.20 3.57
C PHE A 12 -0.04 0.37 2.66
N VAL A 13 0.17 0.18 1.35
CA VAL A 13 -0.83 0.42 0.32
C VAL A 13 -1.34 -0.90 -0.22
N LEU A 14 -2.64 -1.10 -0.11
CA LEU A 14 -3.36 -2.29 -0.54
C LEU A 14 -4.06 -2.00 -1.87
N GLY A 15 -3.87 -2.89 -2.85
CA GLY A 15 -4.63 -2.83 -4.11
C GLY A 15 -6.04 -3.36 -3.89
N LEU A 16 -7.04 -2.60 -4.32
CA LEU A 16 -8.44 -3.03 -4.33
C LEU A 16 -8.83 -3.50 -5.74
N PRO A 17 -9.92 -4.27 -5.90
CA PRO A 17 -10.46 -4.56 -7.23
C PRO A 17 -10.69 -3.28 -8.02
N TRP A 18 -10.37 -3.31 -9.32
CA TRP A 18 -10.66 -2.17 -10.19
C TRP A 18 -12.18 -1.95 -10.25
N PRO A 19 -12.68 -0.72 -10.03
CA PRO A 19 -14.11 -0.47 -10.01
C PRO A 19 -14.73 -0.70 -11.39
N ALA A 20 -15.72 -1.60 -11.45
CA ALA A 20 -16.39 -1.96 -12.71
C ALA A 20 -17.21 -0.80 -13.29
N GLU A 21 -17.65 0.15 -12.45
CA GLU A 21 -18.55 1.24 -12.83
C GLU A 21 -17.82 2.47 -13.40
N THR A 22 -16.50 2.53 -13.27
CA THR A 22 -15.74 3.62 -13.86
C THR A 22 -15.55 3.37 -15.35
N GLY A 23 -16.30 4.07 -16.19
CA GLY A 23 -16.06 4.14 -17.64
C GLY A 23 -14.85 5.01 -18.03
N GLY A 24 -14.00 5.37 -17.06
CA GLY A 24 -12.87 6.29 -17.24
C GLY A 24 -11.55 5.71 -16.76
N ASP A 25 -10.46 6.43 -17.03
CA ASP A 25 -9.09 5.97 -16.78
C ASP A 25 -8.67 5.98 -15.30
N TRP A 26 -9.52 6.51 -14.42
CA TRP A 26 -9.28 6.69 -12.98
C TRP A 26 -10.33 5.95 -12.15
N GLY A 27 -9.88 5.33 -11.05
CA GLY A 27 -10.76 4.63 -10.11
C GLY A 27 -10.22 4.64 -8.69
N GLU A 28 -11.12 4.69 -7.71
CA GLU A 28 -10.79 4.45 -6.30
C GLU A 28 -10.49 2.96 -6.12
N CYS A 29 -9.21 2.61 -6.14
CA CYS A 29 -8.78 1.22 -6.30
C CYS A 29 -7.57 0.86 -5.42
N ALA A 30 -7.28 1.67 -4.40
CA ALA A 30 -6.28 1.37 -3.41
C ALA A 30 -6.63 2.00 -2.07
N ALA A 31 -6.14 1.41 -0.99
CA ALA A 31 -6.26 1.95 0.37
C ALA A 31 -4.86 2.04 0.99
N ALA A 32 -4.54 3.20 1.58
CA ALA A 32 -3.31 3.40 2.32
C ALA A 32 -3.60 3.41 3.82
N ILE A 33 -2.78 2.68 4.57
CA ILE A 33 -2.85 2.61 6.03
C ILE A 33 -1.47 2.86 6.61
N ALA A 34 -1.37 3.60 7.70
CA ALA A 34 -0.09 3.80 8.39
C ALA A 34 0.14 2.66 9.41
N PRO A 35 1.13 1.77 9.21
CA PRO A 35 1.36 0.64 10.12
C PRO A 35 1.64 1.05 11.57
N SER A 36 2.23 2.23 11.77
CA SER A 36 2.52 2.81 13.09
C SER A 36 1.26 3.19 13.88
N MET A 37 0.11 3.29 13.21
CA MET A 37 -1.17 3.65 13.82
C MET A 37 -2.01 2.44 14.23
N ILE A 38 -1.56 1.22 13.90
CA ILE A 38 -2.28 -0.01 14.22
C ILE A 38 -1.58 -0.71 15.39
N PRO A 39 -2.14 -0.67 16.62
CA PRO A 39 -1.68 -1.52 17.70
C PRO A 39 -1.74 -2.99 17.27
N ARG A 40 -0.64 -3.73 17.45
CA ARG A 40 -0.58 -5.16 17.09
C ARG A 40 -1.56 -6.02 17.89
N SER A 41 -2.11 -5.51 18.99
CA SER A 41 -3.19 -6.14 19.75
C SER A 41 -4.57 -6.01 19.11
N LEU A 42 -4.76 -5.14 18.11
CA LEU A 42 -6.02 -4.96 17.39
C LEU A 42 -6.13 -5.81 16.12
N VAL A 43 -5.06 -6.51 15.75
CA VAL A 43 -4.99 -7.33 14.55
C VAL A 43 -4.47 -8.72 14.88
N SER A 44 -4.70 -9.66 14.00
CA SER A 44 -4.14 -11.01 14.06
C SER A 44 -2.61 -10.96 13.97
N GLN A 45 -1.97 -12.05 14.40
CA GLN A 45 -0.52 -12.20 14.25
C GLN A 45 -0.10 -12.11 12.77
N SER A 46 -0.90 -12.64 11.85
CA SER A 46 -0.62 -12.61 10.41
C SER A 46 -0.65 -11.19 9.86
N ALA A 47 -1.68 -10.41 10.18
CA ALA A 47 -1.77 -9.02 9.79
C ALA A 47 -0.68 -8.17 10.46
N GLY A 48 -0.38 -8.42 11.74
CA GLY A 48 0.74 -7.80 12.44
C GLY A 48 2.08 -8.04 11.74
N THR A 49 2.33 -9.27 11.30
CA THR A 49 3.55 -9.63 10.56
C THR A 49 3.63 -8.89 9.23
N ALA A 50 2.53 -8.80 8.47
CA ALA A 50 2.50 -8.05 7.22
C ALA A 50 2.80 -6.55 7.42
N LEU A 51 2.25 -5.93 8.48
CA LEU A 51 2.51 -4.54 8.84
C LEU A 51 3.97 -4.32 9.26
N ASP A 52 4.57 -5.27 9.96
CA ASP A 52 5.97 -5.19 10.37
C ASP A 52 6.92 -5.31 9.16
N LEU A 53 6.65 -6.24 8.24
CA LEU A 53 7.39 -6.38 6.99
C LEU A 53 7.31 -5.10 6.14
N ALA A 54 6.10 -4.54 5.99
CA ALA A 54 5.92 -3.27 5.29
C ALA A 54 6.70 -2.13 5.96
N SER A 55 6.68 -2.06 7.30
CA SER A 55 7.41 -1.03 8.05
C SER A 55 8.92 -1.15 7.88
N ALA A 56 9.45 -2.39 7.87
CA ALA A 56 10.85 -2.65 7.64
C ALA A 56 11.27 -2.19 6.24
N LEU A 57 10.52 -2.60 5.20
CA LEU A 57 10.78 -2.21 3.81
C LEU A 57 10.70 -0.71 3.57
N ALA A 58 9.80 0.00 4.26
CA ALA A 58 9.69 1.45 4.15
C ALA A 58 10.98 2.19 4.55
N THR A 59 11.81 1.56 5.39
CA THR A 59 13.06 2.12 5.93
C THR A 59 14.32 1.51 5.35
N ASP A 60 14.20 0.48 4.51
CA ASP A 60 15.34 -0.19 3.90
C ASP A 60 15.98 0.72 2.84
N ALA A 61 17.19 1.19 3.11
CA ALA A 61 17.91 2.11 2.23
C ALA A 61 18.51 1.45 0.97
N ILE A 62 18.54 0.12 0.93
CA ILE A 62 19.17 -0.67 -0.15
C ILE A 62 18.10 -1.19 -1.10
N GLU A 63 17.09 -1.88 -0.56
CA GLU A 63 16.07 -2.57 -1.34
C GLU A 63 14.66 -2.00 -1.18
N GLY A 64 14.47 -1.03 -0.27
CA GLY A 64 13.16 -0.50 0.06
C GLY A 64 12.53 0.33 -1.07
N PRO A 65 11.20 0.21 -1.29
CA PRO A 65 10.49 0.99 -2.30
C PRO A 65 10.25 2.45 -1.86
N GLY A 66 10.69 2.82 -0.65
CA GLY A 66 10.44 4.12 -0.03
C GLY A 66 9.19 4.10 0.87
N LYS A 67 8.65 5.28 1.18
CA LYS A 67 7.58 5.43 2.19
C LYS A 67 6.24 4.82 1.79
N ALA A 68 5.93 4.68 0.52
CA ALA A 68 4.69 4.04 0.06
C ALA A 68 5.00 2.59 -0.33
N VAL A 69 4.88 1.68 0.63
CA VAL A 69 5.13 0.25 0.42
C VAL A 69 3.85 -0.41 -0.04
N PHE A 70 3.87 -1.05 -1.21
CA PHE A 70 2.72 -1.77 -1.73
C PHE A 70 2.70 -3.20 -1.17
N PHE A 71 1.50 -3.79 -1.04
CA PHE A 71 1.38 -5.21 -0.70
C PHE A 71 2.19 -6.11 -1.66
N SER A 72 2.23 -5.72 -2.95
CA SER A 72 3.04 -6.40 -3.96
C SER A 72 4.54 -6.35 -3.68
N ASP A 73 5.05 -5.28 -3.04
CA ASP A 73 6.48 -5.17 -2.73
C ASP A 73 6.89 -6.17 -1.67
N VAL A 74 6.05 -6.33 -0.62
CA VAL A 74 6.29 -7.33 0.41
C VAL A 74 6.25 -8.73 -0.21
N THR A 75 5.30 -8.98 -1.11
CA THR A 75 5.19 -10.24 -1.84
C THR A 75 6.42 -10.52 -2.69
N LEU A 76 6.89 -9.53 -3.46
CA LEU A 76 8.11 -9.63 -4.28
C LEU A 76 9.36 -9.80 -3.42
N TRP A 77 9.44 -9.11 -2.28
CA TRP A 77 10.56 -9.25 -1.35
C TRP A 77 10.61 -10.65 -0.75
N LEU A 78 9.48 -11.19 -0.27
CA LEU A 78 9.41 -12.57 0.23
C LEU A 78 9.88 -13.56 -0.84
N ASP A 79 9.40 -13.39 -2.07
CA ASP A 79 9.78 -14.24 -3.19
C ASP A 79 11.30 -14.17 -3.46
N LYS A 80 11.92 -12.98 -3.43
CA LYS A 80 13.39 -12.84 -3.51
C LYS A 80 14.13 -13.59 -2.41
N GLN A 81 13.55 -13.70 -1.21
CA GLN A 81 14.10 -14.50 -0.10
C GLN A 81 13.79 -16.01 -0.22
N GLY A 82 13.14 -16.45 -1.29
CA GLY A 82 12.70 -17.84 -1.46
C GLY A 82 11.53 -18.21 -0.55
N GLN A 83 10.76 -17.22 -0.09
CA GLN A 83 9.62 -17.39 0.80
C GLN A 83 8.31 -17.00 0.11
N THR A 84 7.21 -17.44 0.71
CA THR A 84 5.85 -17.04 0.35
C THR A 84 5.06 -16.70 1.60
N TRP A 85 3.94 -16.00 1.46
CA TRP A 85 3.00 -15.79 2.57
C TRP A 85 2.60 -17.10 3.24
N ALA A 86 2.28 -18.13 2.45
CA ALA A 86 1.90 -19.45 2.95
C ALA A 86 3.03 -20.13 3.75
N SER A 87 4.30 -19.94 3.35
CA SER A 87 5.45 -20.47 4.12
C SER A 87 5.61 -19.81 5.50
N LEU A 88 5.05 -18.61 5.68
CA LEU A 88 4.93 -17.93 6.97
C LEU A 88 3.64 -18.31 7.73
N GLY A 89 2.82 -19.20 7.17
CA GLY A 89 1.49 -19.54 7.71
C GLY A 89 0.45 -18.42 7.51
N ILE A 90 0.67 -17.51 6.56
CA ILE A 90 -0.18 -16.34 6.32
C ILE A 90 -1.07 -16.58 5.10
N ASP A 91 -2.38 -16.52 5.32
CA ASP A 91 -3.37 -16.30 4.26
C ASP A 91 -3.43 -14.80 3.94
N HIS A 92 -2.86 -14.43 2.81
CA HIS A 92 -2.72 -13.03 2.41
C HIS A 92 -4.06 -12.37 2.06
N GLU A 93 -5.03 -13.12 1.53
CA GLU A 93 -6.36 -12.58 1.20
C GLU A 93 -7.10 -12.23 2.49
N ALA A 94 -7.05 -13.13 3.48
CA ALA A 94 -7.61 -12.88 4.81
C ALA A 94 -6.93 -11.68 5.51
N VAL A 95 -5.61 -11.51 5.35
CA VAL A 95 -4.89 -10.34 5.89
C VAL A 95 -5.35 -9.05 5.22
N ILE A 96 -5.51 -9.04 3.89
CA ILE A 96 -6.00 -7.85 3.18
C ILE A 96 -7.41 -7.49 3.67
N ASP A 97 -8.32 -8.47 3.75
CA ASP A 97 -9.68 -8.25 4.25
C ASP A 97 -9.69 -7.75 5.70
N GLU A 98 -8.88 -8.35 6.58
CA GLU A 98 -8.76 -7.92 7.97
C GLU A 98 -8.29 -6.46 8.07
N LEU A 99 -7.24 -6.09 7.33
CA LEU A 99 -6.69 -4.73 7.36
C LEU A 99 -7.67 -3.69 6.80
N LEU A 100 -8.43 -4.03 5.75
CA LEU A 100 -9.46 -3.16 5.19
C LEU A 100 -10.66 -2.97 6.12
N ASN A 101 -10.96 -3.97 6.96
CA ASN A 101 -12.04 -3.89 7.95
C ASN A 101 -11.57 -3.41 9.33
N ALA A 102 -10.26 -3.19 9.53
CA ALA A 102 -9.72 -2.74 10.80
C ALA A 102 -10.25 -1.34 11.16
N PRO A 103 -10.61 -1.08 12.43
CA PRO A 103 -11.15 0.20 12.89
C PRO A 103 -10.04 1.24 13.08
N VAL A 104 -9.30 1.51 12.00
CA VAL A 104 -8.15 2.41 11.96
C VAL A 104 -8.31 3.38 10.79
N PRO A 105 -7.67 4.57 10.83
CA PRO A 105 -7.71 5.49 9.71
C PRO A 105 -7.11 4.88 8.44
N GLN A 106 -7.88 4.92 7.36
CA GLN A 106 -7.46 4.50 6.02
C GLN A 106 -7.75 5.63 5.05
N LEU A 107 -6.87 5.84 4.07
CA LEU A 107 -7.07 6.83 3.02
C LEU A 107 -7.20 6.11 1.68
N PHE A 108 -8.36 6.21 1.06
CA PHE A 108 -8.64 5.63 -0.25
C PHE A 108 -8.04 6.48 -1.37
N LEU A 109 -7.43 5.82 -2.34
CA LEU A 109 -6.67 6.45 -3.41
C LEU A 109 -7.35 6.22 -4.76
N THR A 110 -7.58 7.32 -5.48
CA THR A 110 -7.98 7.31 -6.88
C THR A 110 -6.73 7.25 -7.76
N LEU A 111 -6.53 6.16 -8.48
CA LEU A 111 -5.36 5.92 -9.32
C LEU A 111 -5.78 5.72 -10.78
N THR A 112 -4.82 5.90 -11.69
CA THR A 112 -5.01 5.45 -13.07
C THR A 112 -4.93 3.93 -13.17
N GLN A 113 -5.53 3.33 -14.20
CA GLN A 113 -5.39 1.90 -14.49
C GLN A 113 -3.93 1.44 -14.53
N LYS A 114 -3.06 2.26 -15.14
CA LYS A 114 -1.63 1.98 -15.23
C LYS A 114 -0.95 1.97 -13.86
N ALA A 115 -1.23 2.97 -13.01
CA ALA A 115 -0.67 3.03 -11.67
C ALA A 115 -1.19 1.89 -10.79
N HIS A 116 -2.48 1.52 -10.93
CA HIS A 116 -3.08 0.37 -10.23
C HIS A 116 -2.43 -0.95 -10.65
N ALA A 117 -2.25 -1.18 -11.95
CA ALA A 117 -1.60 -2.40 -12.44
C ALA A 117 -0.15 -2.51 -11.91
N ILE A 118 0.59 -1.40 -11.88
CA ILE A 118 1.95 -1.34 -11.29
C ILE A 118 1.92 -1.62 -9.79
N LEU A 119 0.95 -1.06 -9.08
CA LEU A 119 0.75 -1.27 -7.65
C LEU A 119 0.47 -2.74 -7.31
N CYS A 120 -0.23 -3.46 -8.18
CA CYS A 120 -0.59 -4.87 -7.98
C CYS A 120 0.48 -5.85 -8.51
N ASP A 121 1.50 -5.38 -9.21
CA ASP A 121 2.54 -6.24 -9.79
C ASP A 121 3.58 -6.66 -8.75
N ALA A 122 3.63 -7.96 -8.45
CA ALA A 122 4.64 -8.61 -7.60
C ALA A 122 5.61 -9.50 -8.41
N SER A 123 5.64 -9.41 -9.73
CA SER A 123 6.45 -10.29 -10.57
C SER A 123 7.95 -9.93 -10.53
N ARG A 124 8.83 -10.94 -10.66
CA ARG A 124 10.28 -10.71 -10.79
C ARG A 124 10.66 -10.09 -12.13
N ASP A 125 9.98 -10.49 -13.19
CA ASP A 125 10.30 -10.10 -14.57
C ASP A 125 9.73 -8.71 -14.95
N GLY A 126 8.91 -8.15 -14.07
CA GLY A 126 8.25 -6.86 -14.22
C GLY A 126 6.99 -6.92 -15.11
N LEU A 127 6.13 -5.93 -14.90
CA LEU A 127 4.83 -5.83 -15.57
C LEU A 127 4.93 -5.51 -17.08
N ARG A 128 4.15 -6.23 -17.88
CA ARG A 128 3.87 -5.89 -19.28
C ARG A 128 2.42 -5.45 -19.44
N LEU A 129 2.22 -4.27 -20.00
CA LEU A 129 0.91 -3.70 -20.29
C LEU A 129 0.58 -3.90 -21.76
N HIS A 130 -0.58 -4.50 -22.02
CA HIS A 130 -1.09 -4.74 -23.37
C HIS A 130 -2.21 -3.74 -23.66
N TYR A 131 -2.05 -2.97 -24.73
CA TYR A 131 -3.00 -1.93 -25.13
C TYR A 131 -3.92 -2.42 -26.27
N PRO A 132 -5.15 -1.88 -26.38
CA PRO A 132 -6.10 -2.27 -27.44
C PRO A 132 -5.57 -2.08 -28.87
N ASN A 133 -4.62 -1.16 -29.06
CA ASN A 133 -3.97 -0.93 -30.35
C ASN A 133 -2.88 -1.98 -30.71
N GLY A 134 -2.74 -3.04 -29.90
CA GLY A 134 -1.70 -4.07 -30.05
C GLY A 134 -0.33 -3.66 -29.50
N GLY A 135 -0.20 -2.46 -28.94
CA GLY A 135 1.01 -2.00 -28.27
C GLY A 135 1.30 -2.81 -27.00
N VAL A 136 2.58 -3.06 -26.75
CA VAL A 136 3.05 -3.67 -25.50
C VAL A 136 4.09 -2.75 -24.87
N GLU A 137 3.87 -2.37 -23.62
CA GLU A 137 4.83 -1.59 -22.83
C GLU A 137 5.38 -2.47 -21.71
N HIS A 138 6.70 -2.53 -21.58
CA HIS A 138 7.35 -3.11 -20.41
C HIS A 138 7.56 -2.00 -19.38
N VAL A 139 6.94 -2.15 -18.22
CA VAL A 139 7.10 -1.20 -17.12
C VAL A 139 8.55 -1.26 -16.64
N SER A 140 9.25 -0.14 -16.78
CA SER A 140 10.63 -0.04 -16.33
C SER A 140 10.72 0.08 -14.79
N PRO A 141 11.86 -0.30 -14.19
CA PRO A 141 12.09 -0.05 -12.76
C PRO A 141 11.98 1.43 -12.38
N GLN A 142 12.33 2.34 -13.30
CA GLN A 142 12.18 3.78 -13.06
C GLN A 142 10.71 4.18 -12.98
N LEU A 143 9.89 3.72 -13.92
CA LEU A 143 8.45 4.01 -13.91
C LEU A 143 7.78 3.46 -12.64
N ARG A 144 8.17 2.27 -12.18
CA ARG A 144 7.69 1.74 -10.89
C ARG A 144 8.05 2.67 -9.74
N ARG A 145 9.32 3.12 -9.66
CA ARG A 145 9.75 4.10 -8.63
C ARG A 145 8.99 5.42 -8.74
N ASP A 146 8.71 5.90 -9.94
CA ASP A 146 7.96 7.14 -10.14
C ASP A 146 6.52 7.01 -9.61
N VAL A 147 5.88 5.83 -9.77
CA VAL A 147 4.57 5.54 -9.18
C VAL A 147 4.64 5.50 -7.64
N HIS A 148 5.64 4.84 -7.05
CA HIS A 148 5.85 4.88 -5.60
C HIS A 148 5.99 6.32 -5.09
N ASN A 149 6.86 7.10 -5.73
CA ASN A 149 7.12 8.48 -5.35
C ASN A 149 5.87 9.35 -5.50
N GLY A 150 5.09 9.20 -6.57
CA GLY A 150 3.85 9.94 -6.79
C GLY A 150 2.77 9.63 -5.74
N ILE A 151 2.62 8.34 -5.37
CA ILE A 151 1.71 7.93 -4.30
C ILE A 151 2.21 8.45 -2.94
N ALA A 152 3.50 8.32 -2.64
CA ALA A 152 4.08 8.84 -1.40
C ALA A 152 3.90 10.36 -1.27
N GLN A 153 4.16 11.13 -2.32
CA GLN A 153 3.94 12.58 -2.34
C GLN A 153 2.46 12.95 -2.12
N SER A 154 1.54 12.18 -2.69
CA SER A 154 0.10 12.40 -2.47
C SER A 154 -0.29 12.11 -1.02
N LEU A 155 0.23 11.02 -0.44
CA LEU A 155 -0.01 10.68 0.96
C LEU A 155 0.63 11.70 1.90
N GLU A 156 1.85 12.17 1.65
CA GLU A 156 2.49 13.23 2.45
C GLU A 156 1.69 14.54 2.44
N ARG A 157 1.01 14.85 1.33
CA ARG A 157 0.14 16.03 1.19
C ARG A 157 -1.20 15.83 1.90
N ASP A 158 -1.85 14.69 1.68
CA ASP A 158 -3.27 14.50 2.00
C ASP A 158 -3.51 13.81 3.35
N TRP A 159 -2.54 13.02 3.84
CA TRP A 159 -2.63 12.31 5.11
C TRP A 159 -2.70 13.24 6.33
N PRO A 160 -1.82 14.26 6.49
CA PRO A 160 -1.90 15.14 7.65
C PRO A 160 -3.26 15.85 7.83
N PRO A 161 -3.83 16.52 6.81
CA PRO A 161 -5.14 17.16 6.97
C PRO A 161 -6.27 16.15 7.18
N TYR A 162 -6.19 14.96 6.58
CA TYR A 162 -7.14 13.88 6.82
C TYR A 162 -7.16 13.46 8.30
N ILE A 163 -5.99 13.12 8.86
CA ILE A 163 -5.87 12.71 10.26
C ILE A 163 -6.26 13.84 11.21
N GLN A 164 -5.89 15.09 10.92
CA GLN A 164 -6.29 16.24 11.72
C GLN A 164 -7.83 16.36 11.77
N GLY A 165 -8.52 16.17 10.65
CA GLY A 165 -9.98 16.16 10.61
C GLY A 165 -10.61 15.05 11.47
N LEU A 166 -9.98 13.88 11.55
CA LEU A 166 -10.44 12.79 12.44
C LEU A 166 -10.22 13.14 13.92
N ILE A 167 -9.12 13.84 14.25
CA ILE A 167 -8.85 14.31 15.61
C ILE A 167 -9.85 15.39 16.01
N ASP A 168 -10.08 16.38 15.14
CA ASP A 168 -10.96 17.51 15.41
C ASP A 168 -12.43 17.09 15.57
N SER A 169 -12.86 16.05 14.86
CA SER A 169 -14.19 15.45 14.99
C SER A 169 -14.32 14.49 16.18
N GLY A 170 -13.23 14.18 16.88
CA GLY A 170 -13.20 13.21 17.98
C GLY A 170 -13.28 11.74 17.53
N ALA A 171 -13.25 11.47 16.22
CA ALA A 171 -13.22 10.12 15.65
C ALA A 171 -11.89 9.39 15.90
N LEU A 172 -10.81 10.15 16.12
CA LEU A 172 -9.50 9.65 16.50
C LEU A 172 -9.00 10.37 17.77
N GLN A 173 -8.64 9.63 18.82
CA GLN A 173 -8.02 10.23 20.00
C GLN A 173 -6.50 10.32 19.80
N ALA A 174 -5.97 11.55 19.70
CA ALA A 174 -4.53 11.79 19.77
C ALA A 174 -4.06 11.64 21.23
N ARG A 175 -3.81 10.41 21.67
CA ARG A 175 -3.12 10.15 22.95
C ARG A 175 -1.61 10.08 22.74
#